data_AF-F0XRK8-F1
#
_entry.id   AF-F0XRK8-F1
#
_cell.length_a   1.000
_cell.length_b   1.000
_cell.length_c   1.000
_cell.angle_alpha   90.00
_cell.angle_beta   90.00
_cell.angle_gamma   90.00
#
_symmetry.space_group_name_H-M   'P 1'
#
loop_
_entity.id
_entity.type
_entity.pdbx_description
1 polymer ?
#
loop_
_entity_poly.entity_id
_entity_poly.type
_entity_poly.pdbx_seq_one_letter_code
_entity_poly.pdbx_strand_id
1 'polypeptide(L)'
;MRALQDQITATVQPVIEAATPGSGAYMNEADFQRPHFQEAFYGSNYGRLRAIKNVLDPDGLLYGHTAVGSEMWTVAEDGRMCKTL
;
A
#
# COMPACT_ATOMS: atom_id res chain seq x y z
N MET A 1 11.11 9.76 14.80
CA MET A 1 10.04 9.72 13.77
C MET A 1 9.87 8.30 13.23
N ARG A 2 10.88 7.67 12.60
CA ARG A 2 10.80 6.25 12.14
C ARG A 2 10.42 5.23 13.22
N ALA A 3 11.09 5.26 14.37
CA ALA A 3 10.82 4.28 15.44
C ALA A 3 9.34 4.27 15.93
N LEU A 4 8.63 5.40 15.88
CA LEU A 4 7.21 5.44 16.24
C LEU A 4 6.32 4.88 15.13
N GLN A 5 6.71 5.05 13.86
CA GLN A 5 6.02 4.46 12.71
C GLN A 5 6.17 2.94 12.73
N ASP A 6 7.37 2.44 13.02
CA ASP A 6 7.63 1.00 13.17
C ASP A 6 6.79 0.37 14.28
N GLN A 7 6.59 1.08 15.40
CA GLN A 7 5.70 0.62 16.48
C GLN A 7 4.24 0.49 16.02
N ILE A 8 3.76 1.41 15.17
CA ILE A 8 2.41 1.30 14.59
C ILE A 8 2.34 0.04 13.73
N THR A 9 3.27 -0.12 12.79
CA THR A 9 3.29 -1.23 11.82
C THR A 9 3.47 -2.60 12.48
N ALA A 10 4.39 -2.71 13.44
CA ALA A 10 4.80 -3.98 14.02
C ALA A 10 4.02 -4.38 15.28
N THR A 11 3.34 -3.43 15.95
CA THR A 11 2.69 -3.70 17.24
C THR A 11 1.23 -3.28 17.27
N VAL A 12 0.90 -2.04 16.88
CA VAL A 12 -0.48 -1.54 17.00
C VAL A 12 -1.39 -2.14 15.93
N GLN A 13 -0.98 -2.08 14.66
CA GLN A 13 -1.79 -2.52 13.52
C GLN A 13 -2.13 -4.02 13.56
N PRO A 14 -1.20 -4.95 13.91
CA PRO A 14 -1.52 -6.37 14.04
C PRO A 14 -2.57 -6.68 15.11
N VAL A 15 -2.59 -5.93 16.22
CA VAL A 15 -3.60 -6.11 17.28
C VAL A 15 -4.99 -5.73 16.78
N ILE A 16 -5.10 -4.64 16.01
CA ILE A 16 -6.36 -4.18 15.42
C ILE A 16 -6.89 -5.24 14.44
N GLU A 17 -6.05 -5.74 13.54
CA GLU A 17 -6.44 -6.74 12.55
C GLU A 17 -6.87 -8.07 13.17
N ALA A 18 -6.17 -8.51 14.22
CA ALA A 18 -6.54 -9.71 14.97
C ALA A 18 -7.90 -9.56 15.65
N ALA A 19 -8.27 -8.34 16.08
CA ALA A 19 -9.57 -8.04 16.67
C ALA A 19 -10.69 -7.89 15.63
N THR A 20 -10.37 -7.61 14.36
CA THR A 20 -11.34 -7.38 13.28
C THR A 20 -11.10 -8.26 12.04
N PRO A 21 -11.13 -9.60 12.17
CA PRO A 21 -10.85 -10.51 11.06
C PRO A 21 -11.80 -10.28 9.88
N GLY A 22 -11.26 -10.28 8.66
CA GLY A 22 -12.02 -10.06 7.42
C GLY A 22 -12.38 -8.60 7.12
N SER A 23 -11.98 -7.65 7.98
CA SER A 23 -12.10 -6.21 7.71
C SER A 23 -10.94 -5.70 6.84
N GLY A 24 -11.01 -4.42 6.47
CA GLY A 24 -9.91 -3.68 5.84
C GLY A 24 -9.53 -2.45 6.65
N ALA A 25 -8.71 -1.57 6.05
CA ALA A 25 -8.30 -0.29 6.59
C ALA A 25 -8.64 0.84 5.62
N TYR A 26 -9.04 1.99 6.17
CA TYR A 26 -9.37 3.16 5.38
C TYR A 26 -8.09 3.83 4.87
N MET A 27 -7.84 3.74 3.56
CA MET A 27 -6.56 4.12 2.95
C MET A 27 -6.08 5.55 3.28
N ASN A 28 -7.00 6.50 3.47
CA ASN A 28 -6.63 7.90 3.74
C ASN A 28 -6.15 8.14 5.18
N GLU A 29 -6.36 7.18 6.08
CA GLU A 29 -6.00 7.25 7.51
C GLU A 29 -5.21 6.01 7.97
N ALA A 30 -4.62 5.28 7.02
CA ALA A 30 -3.96 4.01 7.29
C ALA A 30 -2.43 4.12 7.46
N ASP A 31 -1.84 3.06 8.01
CA ASP A 31 -0.39 2.88 8.05
C ASP A 31 0.16 2.63 6.62
N PHE A 32 0.93 3.57 6.11
CA PHE A 32 1.51 3.49 4.78
C PHE A 32 2.59 2.40 4.64
N GLN A 33 3.16 1.92 5.75
CA GLN A 33 4.16 0.85 5.75
C GLN A 33 3.54 -0.55 5.72
N ARG A 34 2.20 -0.63 5.67
CA ARG A 34 1.48 -1.88 5.81
C ARG A 34 1.86 -2.87 4.70
N PRO A 35 2.39 -4.05 5.04
CA PRO A 35 2.59 -5.10 4.05
C PRO A 35 1.23 -5.56 3.53
N HIS A 36 1.17 -5.90 2.24
CA HIS A 36 -0.07 -6.33 1.57
C HIS A 36 -1.21 -5.30 1.61
N PHE A 37 -0.86 -4.01 1.50
CA PHE A 37 -1.82 -2.89 1.44
C PHE A 37 -2.94 -3.11 0.39
N GLN A 38 -2.68 -3.89 -0.66
CA GLN A 38 -3.66 -4.20 -1.70
C GLN A 38 -4.95 -4.80 -1.10
N GLU A 39 -4.80 -5.78 -0.21
CA GLU A 39 -5.93 -6.42 0.46
C GLU A 39 -6.53 -5.50 1.52
N ALA A 40 -5.69 -4.90 2.37
CA ALA A 40 -6.16 -4.07 3.46
C ALA A 40 -6.96 -2.83 2.96
N PHE A 41 -6.51 -2.17 1.90
CA PHE A 41 -7.08 -0.88 1.46
C PHE A 41 -8.12 -1.01 0.35
N TYR A 42 -7.99 -2.03 -0.49
CA TYR A 42 -8.83 -2.19 -1.68
C TYR A 42 -9.58 -3.52 -1.72
N GLY A 43 -9.10 -4.54 -0.99
CA GLY A 43 -9.70 -5.86 -0.92
C GLY A 43 -9.93 -6.49 -2.29
N SER A 44 -11.10 -7.10 -2.47
CA SER A 44 -11.51 -7.76 -3.72
C SER A 44 -11.57 -6.81 -4.94
N ASN A 45 -11.61 -5.49 -4.73
CA ASN A 45 -11.63 -4.52 -5.83
C ASN A 45 -10.27 -4.29 -6.47
N TYR A 46 -9.17 -4.70 -5.82
CA TYR A 46 -7.81 -4.38 -6.27
C TYR A 46 -7.56 -4.80 -7.72
N GLY A 47 -7.95 -6.02 -8.10
CA GLY A 47 -7.75 -6.53 -9.46
C GLY A 47 -8.44 -5.68 -10.53
N ARG A 48 -9.69 -5.26 -10.27
CA ARG A 48 -10.45 -4.38 -11.19
C ARG A 48 -9.83 -3.00 -11.28
N LEU A 49 -9.45 -2.41 -10.15
CA LEU A 49 -8.81 -1.08 -10.12
C LEU A 49 -7.45 -1.11 -10.83
N ARG A 50 -6.66 -2.16 -10.64
CA ARG A 50 -5.37 -2.35 -11.33
C ARG A 50 -5.56 -2.46 -12.83
N ALA A 51 -6.58 -3.18 -13.29
CA ALA A 51 -6.90 -3.26 -14.72
C ALA A 51 -7.24 -1.87 -15.30
N ILE A 52 -8.06 -1.07 -14.62
CA ILE A 52 -8.39 0.30 -15.05
C ILE A 52 -7.14 1.18 -15.07
N LYS A 53 -6.32 1.11 -14.01
CA LYS A 53 -5.06 1.84 -13.91
C LYS A 53 -4.12 1.52 -15.06
N ASN A 54 -3.99 0.25 -15.45
CA ASN A 54 -3.13 -0.15 -16.57
C ASN A 54 -3.63 0.34 -17.93
N VAL A 55 -4.94 0.58 -18.10
CA VAL A 55 -5.48 1.18 -19.33
C VAL A 55 -5.19 2.68 -19.37
N LEU A 56 -5.32 3.38 -18.25
CA LEU A 56 -5.20 4.84 -18.18
C LEU A 56 -3.76 5.34 -17.99
N ASP A 57 -2.91 4.55 -17.33
CA ASP A 57 -1.53 4.87 -17.00
C ASP A 57 -0.64 3.62 -17.11
N PRO A 58 -0.43 3.12 -18.35
CA PRO A 58 0.31 1.88 -18.60
C PRO A 58 1.79 1.97 -18.18
N ASP A 59 2.38 3.15 -18.24
CA ASP A 59 3.78 3.38 -17.86
C ASP A 59 3.97 3.65 -16.36
N GLY A 60 2.86 3.77 -15.61
CA GLY A 60 2.88 3.98 -14.17
C GLY A 60 3.40 5.36 -13.76
N LEU A 61 3.18 6.38 -14.57
CA LEU A 61 3.66 7.75 -14.33
C LEU A 61 3.05 8.35 -13.06
N LEU A 62 1.76 8.11 -12.81
CA LEU A 62 1.06 8.66 -11.65
C LEU A 62 1.26 7.72 -10.45
N TYR A 63 2.35 7.94 -9.74
CA TYR A 63 2.73 7.22 -8.53
C TYR A 63 2.17 7.87 -7.26
N GLY A 64 1.72 7.02 -6.34
CA GLY A 64 1.46 7.38 -4.95
C GLY A 64 1.81 6.19 -4.06
N HIS A 65 2.38 6.43 -2.88
CA HIS A 65 2.73 5.34 -1.98
C HIS A 65 1.46 4.59 -1.55
N THR A 66 1.46 3.26 -1.64
CA THR A 66 0.28 2.38 -1.46
C THR A 66 -0.90 2.61 -2.40
N ALA A 67 -0.76 3.45 -3.43
CA ALA A 67 -1.78 3.60 -4.44
C ALA A 67 -1.89 2.33 -5.32
N VAL A 68 -3.03 2.16 -6.00
CA VAL A 68 -3.23 1.06 -6.96
C VAL A 68 -2.12 1.06 -8.01
N GLY A 69 -1.39 -0.05 -8.12
CA GLY A 69 -0.31 -0.22 -9.08
C GLY A 69 1.04 0.35 -8.66
N SER A 70 1.15 0.91 -7.44
CA SER A 70 2.40 1.48 -6.91
C SER A 70 3.51 0.45 -6.76
N GLU A 71 3.19 -0.84 -6.66
CA GLU A 71 4.13 -1.97 -6.66
C GLU A 71 4.95 -2.12 -7.96
N MET A 72 4.60 -1.39 -9.02
CA MET A 72 5.45 -1.26 -10.21
C MET A 72 6.76 -0.55 -9.91
N TRP A 73 6.84 0.19 -8.80
CA TRP A 73 7.99 0.97 -8.42
C TRP A 73 8.54 0.52 -7.05
N THR A 74 9.85 0.62 -6.91
CA THR A 74 10.58 0.58 -5.64
C THR A 74 11.21 1.95 -5.39
N VAL A 75 11.33 2.35 -4.12
CA VAL A 75 11.95 3.61 -3.72
C VAL A 75 13.14 3.28 -2.83
N ALA A 76 14.34 3.66 -3.27
CA ALA A 76 15.57 3.49 -2.51
C ALA A 76 15.63 4.46 -1.32
N GLU A 77 16.57 4.24 -0.39
CA GLU A 77 16.72 5.08 0.81
C GLU A 77 17.02 6.54 0.48
N ASP A 78 17.69 6.80 -0.64
CA ASP A 78 17.98 8.15 -1.16
C ASP A 78 16.77 8.80 -1.86
N GLY A 79 15.63 8.10 -1.91
CA GLY A 79 14.39 8.54 -2.55
C GLY A 79 14.33 8.26 -4.05
N ARG A 80 15.35 7.63 -4.66
CA ARG A 80 15.31 7.28 -6.08
C ARG A 80 14.25 6.21 -6.34
N MET A 81 13.40 6.46 -7.34
CA MET A 81 12.38 5.52 -7.77
C MET A 81 12.86 4.70 -8.97
N CYS A 82 12.70 3.37 -8.91
CA CYS A 82 13.08 2.42 -9.96
C CYS A 82 11.91 1.46 -10.24
N LYS A 83 11.77 0.98 -11.47
CA LYS A 83 10.79 -0.07 -11.76
C LYS A 83 11.17 -1.35 -11.00
N THR A 84 10.20 -1.99 -10.39
CA THR A 84 10.36 -3.29 -9.72
C THR A 84 10.72 -4.33 -10.78
N LEU A 85 11.76 -5.14 -10.51
CA LEU A 85 12.23 -6.22 -11.39
C LEU A 85 11.25 -7.40 -11.41
#